data_AF-A0A6N8ADT7-F1
#
_entry.id   AF-A0A6N8ADT7-F1
#
_cell.length_a   1.000
_cell.length_b   1.000
_cell.length_c   1.000
_cell.angle_alpha   90.00
_cell.angle_beta   90.00
_cell.angle_gamma   90.00
#
_symmetry.space_group_name_H-M   'P 1'
#
loop_
_entity.id
_entity.type
_entity.pdbx_description
1 polymer ?
#
loop_
_entity_poly.entity_id
_entity_poly.type
_entity_poly.pdbx_seq_one_letter_code
_entity_poly.pdbx_strand_id
1 'polypeptide(L)'
;MKVMSRCLVLVGAGFLAACLPTDDKAEAEPSQNERQACEAKGGINEVAGKAQQYVCILPLADAGKTCETGSDCEGFCLSETKQCSAVTPQFGCIPHLDETGRELVICID
;
A
#
# COMPACT_ATOMS: atom_id res chain seq x y z
N MET A 1 11.44 28.45 17.45
CA MET A 1 12.27 28.80 18.63
C MET A 1 13.33 27.73 18.81
N LYS A 2 14.61 28.12 18.59
CA LYS A 2 15.87 27.47 19.00
C LYS A 2 16.11 26.00 18.61
N VAL A 3 16.64 25.78 17.40
CA VAL A 3 17.40 24.56 17.09
C VAL A 3 18.79 24.75 17.67
N MET A 4 19.13 23.92 18.65
CA MET A 4 20.37 23.99 19.41
C MET A 4 21.51 23.41 18.56
N SER A 5 22.11 24.27 17.74
CA SER A 5 23.37 23.99 17.05
C SER A 5 24.49 23.93 18.09
N ARG A 6 24.94 22.71 18.42
CA ARG A 6 26.21 22.49 19.13
C ARG A 6 27.25 22.12 18.11
N CYS A 7 27.91 23.15 17.57
CA CYS A 7 29.18 22.98 16.90
C CYS A 7 30.25 22.46 17.87
N LEU A 8 31.29 21.89 17.24
CA LEU A 8 32.70 22.04 17.60
C LEU A 8 33.35 20.83 18.26
N VAL A 9 33.92 19.96 17.42
CA VAL A 9 35.25 19.37 17.67
C VAL A 9 36.04 19.38 16.37
N LEU A 10 36.96 20.35 16.27
CA LEU A 10 38.09 20.35 15.35
C LEU A 10 39.25 19.67 16.07
N VAL A 11 39.53 18.38 15.84
CA VAL A 11 40.89 17.82 15.93
C VAL A 11 40.96 16.52 15.12
N GLY A 12 41.89 16.47 14.17
CA GLY A 12 42.59 15.23 13.82
C GLY A 12 42.09 14.50 12.58
N ALA A 13 43.04 14.27 11.67
CA ALA A 13 42.88 13.49 10.45
C ALA A 13 42.09 12.19 10.66
N GLY A 14 40.96 12.04 9.99
CA GLY A 14 40.16 10.83 10.06
C GLY A 14 38.89 10.97 9.26
N PHE A 15 38.74 10.10 8.27
CA PHE A 15 37.52 9.74 7.54
C PHE A 15 36.59 10.88 7.15
N LEU A 16 36.42 11.08 5.84
CA LEU A 16 35.29 11.80 5.24
C LEU A 16 33.98 11.07 5.55
N ALA A 17 33.55 11.06 6.82
CA ALA A 17 32.21 10.74 7.24
C ALA A 17 31.36 11.98 6.99
N ALA A 18 30.91 12.12 5.75
CA ALA A 18 29.87 13.08 5.41
C ALA A 18 28.56 12.63 6.08
N CYS A 19 28.26 13.18 7.25
CA CYS A 19 26.89 13.19 7.78
C CYS A 19 26.07 14.17 6.93
N LEU A 20 25.63 13.72 5.76
CA LEU A 20 24.53 14.37 5.08
C LEU A 20 23.27 14.18 5.96
N PRO A 21 22.44 15.23 6.13
CA PRO A 21 21.10 15.01 6.62
C PRO A 21 20.42 14.07 5.62
N THR A 22 20.03 12.88 6.07
CA THR A 22 19.04 12.10 5.35
C THR A 22 17.79 12.96 5.36
N ASP A 23 17.45 13.57 4.22
CA ASP A 23 16.06 13.89 3.92
C ASP A 23 15.35 12.53 3.79
N ASP A 24 15.08 11.91 4.94
CA ASP A 24 14.08 10.87 5.05
C ASP A 24 12.82 11.56 4.54
N LYS A 25 12.43 11.25 3.30
CA LYS A 25 11.05 11.47 2.88
C LYS A 25 10.22 10.73 3.90
N ALA A 26 9.74 11.44 4.91
CA ALA A 26 8.67 10.94 5.74
C ALA A 26 7.60 10.49 4.75
N GLU A 27 7.25 9.20 4.78
CA GLU A 27 5.96 8.74 4.26
C GLU A 27 4.94 9.82 4.62
N ALA A 28 4.37 10.47 3.61
CA ALA A 28 3.40 11.52 3.86
C ALA A 28 2.16 10.82 4.43
N GLU A 29 2.04 10.85 5.75
CA GLU A 29 0.84 10.48 6.47
C GLU A 29 -0.40 11.05 5.77
N PRO A 30 -1.47 10.27 5.56
CA PRO A 30 -2.67 10.76 4.92
C PRO A 30 -3.21 11.91 5.76
N SER A 31 -3.66 12.95 5.08
CA SER A 31 -4.35 14.06 5.73
C SER A 31 -5.59 13.54 6.48
N GLN A 32 -6.06 14.32 7.46
CA GLN A 32 -7.27 13.97 8.20
C GLN A 32 -8.50 13.81 7.27
N ASN A 33 -8.56 14.60 6.20
CA ASN A 33 -9.63 14.50 5.20
C ASN A 33 -9.55 13.17 4.44
N GLU A 34 -8.37 12.78 3.96
CA GLU A 34 -8.17 11.50 3.27
C GLU A 34 -8.50 10.31 4.17
N ARG A 35 -8.12 10.36 5.44
CA ARG A 35 -8.47 9.33 6.42
C ARG A 35 -9.98 9.19 6.58
N GLN A 36 -10.66 10.31 6.86
CA GLN A 36 -12.11 10.34 7.03
C GLN A 36 -12.85 9.90 5.76
N ALA A 37 -12.35 10.26 4.58
CA ALA A 37 -12.92 9.84 3.31
C ALA A 37 -12.81 8.32 3.10
N CYS A 38 -11.72 7.70 3.56
CA CYS A 38 -11.58 6.24 3.55
C CYS A 38 -12.53 5.56 4.54
N GLU A 39 -12.55 6.04 5.78
CA GLU A 39 -13.41 5.51 6.84
C GLU A 39 -14.91 5.64 6.50
N ALA A 40 -15.31 6.75 5.85
CA ALA A 40 -16.68 6.96 5.40
C ALA A 40 -17.15 5.94 4.35
N LYS A 41 -16.21 5.32 3.64
CA LYS A 41 -16.47 4.20 2.71
C LYS A 41 -16.38 2.83 3.38
N GLY A 42 -16.13 2.79 4.70
CA GLY A 42 -15.91 1.56 5.46
C GLY A 42 -14.50 0.98 5.30
N GLY A 43 -13.56 1.76 4.77
CA GLY A 43 -12.18 1.33 4.58
C GLY A 43 -11.26 1.59 5.75
N ILE A 44 -10.04 1.08 5.63
CA ILE A 44 -8.92 1.31 6.53
C ILE A 44 -7.72 1.86 5.74
N ASN A 45 -7.01 2.81 6.32
CA ASN A 45 -5.77 3.32 5.71
C ASN A 45 -4.61 2.45 6.17
N GLU A 46 -3.96 1.78 5.22
CA GLU A 46 -2.84 0.87 5.48
C GLU A 46 -1.65 1.26 4.61
N VAL A 47 -0.45 0.95 5.09
CA VAL A 47 0.78 1.10 4.28
C VAL A 47 0.92 -0.11 3.37
N ALA A 48 0.93 0.11 2.07
CA ALA A 48 0.99 -0.95 1.07
C ALA A 48 1.87 -0.59 -0.13
N GLY A 49 2.15 -1.60 -0.96
CA GLY A 49 2.98 -1.43 -2.15
C GLY A 49 4.47 -1.30 -1.87
N LYS A 50 5.35 -1.44 -2.87
CA LYS A 50 6.81 -1.25 -2.72
C LYS A 50 7.15 0.19 -2.37
N ALA A 51 6.31 1.14 -2.80
CA ALA A 51 6.47 2.54 -2.45
C ALA A 51 6.12 2.85 -0.99
N GLN A 52 5.59 1.87 -0.23
CA GLN A 52 5.21 2.00 1.18
C GLN A 52 4.33 3.22 1.43
N GLN A 53 3.32 3.42 0.58
CA GLN A 53 2.41 4.55 0.69
C GLN A 53 1.14 4.16 1.43
N TYR A 54 0.50 5.14 2.06
CA TYR A 54 -0.83 4.97 2.63
C TYR A 54 -1.88 4.81 1.54
N VAL A 55 -2.66 3.73 1.65
CA VAL A 55 -3.71 3.36 0.71
C VAL A 55 -4.98 3.05 1.48
N CYS A 56 -6.12 3.50 0.95
CA CYS A 56 -7.41 3.13 1.48
C CYS A 56 -7.81 1.73 0.99
N ILE A 57 -7.79 0.75 1.90
CA ILE A 57 -8.24 -0.62 1.64
C ILE A 57 -9.73 -0.71 2.00
N LEU A 58 -10.55 -1.09 1.02
CA LEU A 58 -12.00 -1.19 1.16
C LEU A 58 -12.43 -2.66 1.19
N PRO A 59 -13.34 -3.05 2.11
CA PRO A 59 -13.98 -4.36 2.04
C PRO A 59 -14.94 -4.41 0.85
N LEU A 60 -15.04 -5.58 0.21
CA LEU A 60 -15.97 -5.84 -0.88
C LEU A 60 -17.20 -6.61 -0.37
N ALA A 61 -18.39 -6.26 -0.85
CA ALA A 61 -19.66 -6.81 -0.34
C ALA A 61 -19.88 -8.28 -0.74
N ASP A 62 -19.14 -8.75 -1.74
CA ASP A 62 -19.18 -10.10 -2.30
C ASP A 62 -18.01 -10.99 -1.85
N ALA A 63 -17.21 -10.53 -0.89
CA ALA A 63 -16.09 -11.28 -0.31
C ALA A 63 -16.45 -12.76 -0.04
N GLY A 64 -15.67 -13.68 -0.62
CA GLY A 64 -15.83 -15.13 -0.40
C GLY A 64 -16.96 -15.79 -1.19
N LYS A 65 -17.75 -15.05 -1.98
CA LYS A 65 -18.71 -15.67 -2.92
C LYS A 65 -17.95 -16.48 -3.97
N THR A 66 -18.50 -17.62 -4.38
CA THR A 66 -17.95 -18.44 -5.47
C THR A 66 -18.06 -17.71 -6.81
N CYS A 67 -17.04 -17.84 -7.65
CA CYS A 67 -16.98 -17.23 -8.98
C CYS A 67 -16.34 -18.17 -10.00
N GLU A 68 -16.69 -17.98 -11.28
CA GLU A 68 -16.15 -18.70 -12.43
C GLU A 68 -15.36 -17.77 -13.37
N THR A 69 -15.73 -16.49 -13.46
CA THR A 69 -15.03 -15.47 -14.25
C THR A 69 -14.78 -14.20 -13.43
N GLY A 70 -13.95 -13.30 -13.94
CA GLY A 70 -13.69 -11.99 -13.33
C GLY A 70 -14.94 -11.13 -13.14
N SER A 71 -15.90 -11.22 -14.07
CA SER A 71 -17.16 -10.46 -14.06
C SER A 71 -18.11 -10.81 -12.93
N ASP A 72 -17.93 -11.97 -12.28
CA ASP A 72 -18.78 -12.40 -11.19
C ASP A 72 -18.56 -11.59 -9.90
N CYS A 73 -17.42 -10.88 -9.80
CA CYS A 73 -17.00 -10.18 -8.60
C CYS A 73 -16.93 -8.67 -8.77
N GLU A 74 -17.18 -7.92 -7.69
CA GLU A 74 -16.90 -6.48 -7.59
C GLU A 74 -15.39 -6.18 -7.62
N GLY A 75 -14.58 -7.15 -7.18
CA GLY A 75 -13.13 -7.14 -7.24
C GLY A 75 -12.57 -8.25 -8.13
N PHE A 76 -11.63 -9.04 -7.61
CA PHE A 76 -11.03 -10.15 -8.35
C PHE A 76 -11.69 -11.48 -8.01
N CYS A 77 -11.94 -12.32 -9.02
CA CYS A 77 -12.17 -13.74 -8.82
C CYS A 77 -10.82 -14.46 -8.64
N LEU A 78 -10.48 -14.85 -7.41
CA LEU A 78 -9.20 -15.47 -7.09
C LEU A 78 -9.12 -16.88 -7.69
N SER A 79 -8.09 -17.15 -8.51
CA SER A 79 -8.03 -18.43 -9.24
C SER A 79 -7.85 -19.63 -8.31
N GLU A 80 -7.04 -19.46 -7.26
CA GLU A 80 -6.70 -20.52 -6.30
C GLU A 80 -7.92 -21.02 -5.51
N THR A 81 -8.79 -20.11 -5.08
CA THR A 81 -9.92 -20.41 -4.20
C THR A 81 -11.26 -20.42 -4.93
N LYS A 82 -11.31 -19.91 -6.17
CA LYS A 82 -12.53 -19.66 -6.94
C LYS A 82 -13.55 -18.82 -6.15
N GLN A 83 -13.04 -17.80 -5.46
CA GLN A 83 -13.84 -16.90 -4.62
C GLN A 83 -13.50 -15.44 -4.88
N CYS A 84 -14.50 -14.57 -4.72
CA CYS A 84 -14.32 -13.13 -4.82
C CYS A 84 -13.42 -12.61 -3.70
N SER A 85 -12.51 -11.72 -4.07
CA SER A 85 -11.53 -11.08 -3.18
C SER A 85 -12.21 -10.35 -2.03
N ALA A 86 -11.59 -10.39 -0.84
CA ALA A 86 -12.18 -9.76 0.34
C ALA A 86 -12.11 -8.23 0.33
N VAL A 87 -11.09 -7.66 -0.33
CA VAL A 87 -10.79 -6.22 -0.30
C VAL A 87 -10.31 -5.71 -1.65
N THR A 88 -10.36 -4.39 -1.83
CA THR A 88 -9.76 -3.65 -2.94
C THR A 88 -9.00 -2.40 -2.45
N PRO A 89 -7.87 -2.03 -3.08
CA PRO A 89 -7.11 -2.83 -4.03
C PRO A 89 -6.42 -4.03 -3.34
N GLN A 90 -6.12 -5.06 -4.13
CA GLN A 90 -5.19 -6.11 -3.72
C GLN A 90 -3.75 -5.64 -3.97
N PHE A 91 -2.79 -6.13 -3.18
CA PHE A 91 -1.37 -5.87 -3.38
C PHE A 91 -0.59 -7.17 -3.52
N GLY A 92 0.46 -7.14 -4.34
CA GLY A 92 1.24 -8.31 -4.72
C GLY A 92 0.83 -8.89 -6.08
N CYS A 93 1.48 -9.98 -6.45
CA CYS A 93 1.20 -10.72 -7.68
C CYS A 93 0.24 -11.87 -7.38
N ILE A 94 -1.02 -11.73 -7.79
CA ILE A 94 -2.10 -12.66 -7.42
C ILE A 94 -2.73 -13.24 -8.69
N PRO A 95 -2.82 -14.58 -8.82
CA PRO A 95 -3.55 -15.21 -9.90
C PRO A 95 -5.07 -15.04 -9.73
N HIS A 96 -5.74 -14.57 -10.76
CA HIS A 96 -7.19 -14.37 -10.80
C HIS A 96 -7.72 -14.78 -12.17
N LEU A 97 -9.04 -14.90 -12.27
CA LEU A 97 -9.72 -15.25 -13.50
C LEU A 97 -10.12 -13.99 -14.26
N ASP A 98 -9.93 -14.00 -15.58
CA ASP A 98 -10.47 -12.98 -16.47
C ASP A 98 -11.95 -13.18 -16.76
N GLU A 99 -12.50 -12.28 -17.58
CA GLU A 99 -13.88 -12.30 -18.06
C GLU A 99 -14.27 -13.59 -18.80
N THR A 100 -13.29 -14.39 -19.22
CA THR A 100 -13.49 -15.68 -19.90
C THR A 100 -13.17 -16.89 -19.02
N GLY A 101 -12.86 -16.67 -17.73
CA GLY A 101 -12.49 -17.74 -16.78
C GLY A 101 -11.06 -18.24 -16.94
N ARG A 102 -10.22 -17.54 -17.71
CA ARG A 102 -8.80 -17.91 -17.86
C ARG A 102 -7.99 -17.29 -16.75
N GLU A 103 -7.06 -18.06 -16.22
CA GLU A 103 -6.13 -17.55 -15.21
C GLU A 103 -5.13 -16.57 -15.83
N LEU A 104 -4.95 -15.44 -15.15
CA LEU A 104 -3.83 -14.53 -15.36
C LEU A 104 -3.33 -13.96 -14.03
N VAL A 105 -2.10 -13.48 -14.03
CA VAL A 105 -1.46 -12.91 -12.84
C VAL A 105 -1.40 -11.39 -12.99
N ILE A 106 -2.02 -10.67 -12.05
CA ILE A 106 -1.92 -9.21 -11.94
C ILE A 106 -1.03 -8.93 -10.74
N CYS A 107 -0.05 -8.05 -10.96
CA CYS A 107 0.82 -7.54 -9.92
C CYS A 107 0.46 -6.08 -9.66
N ILE A 108 -0.06 -5.79 -8.46
CA ILE A 108 -0.38 -4.43 -8.00
C ILE A 108 0.61 -4.05 -6.91
N ASP A 109 1.08 -2.81 -6.99
CA ASP A 109 2.13 -2.25 -6.17
C ASP A 109 1.94 -0.76 -5.90
#